data_AF-A0A0E4HDE8-F1
#
_entry.id   AF-A0A0E4HDE8-F1
#
_cell.length_a   1.000
_cell.length_b   1.000
_cell.length_c   1.000
_cell.angle_alpha   90.00
_cell.angle_beta   90.00
_cell.angle_gamma   90.00
#
_symmetry.space_group_name_H-M   'P 1'
#
loop_
_entity.id
_entity.type
_entity.pdbx_description
1 polymer ?
#
loop_
_entity_poly.entity_id
_entity_poly.type
_entity_poly.pdbx_seq_one_letter_code
_entity_poly.pdbx_strand_id
1 'polypeptide(L)'
;MKLILDLNLRGFPPRLPEQPIFYPVLNQTYADQIALEWNTKDKFSGNVGFVTEFIVASPFIDRYEVQIVGSRNHNELWIPAEDIDELNNNIDGQIKLVNVFYGYDYKGLTPVLTIFEDKNPIEQFVIWKEILDYNSMDFYCEIKEHWKYIFMNYSYWKKIDFIDYGITEEMKFEVLLTMKEYWKDHFPQTELFEGNT
;
A
#
# COMPACT_ATOMS: atom_id res chain seq x y z
N MET A 1 -5.00 1.93 -2.09
CA MET A 1 -4.42 1.49 -0.80
C MET A 1 -4.96 2.26 0.40
N LYS A 2 -4.84 3.59 0.48
CA LYS A 2 -5.30 4.37 1.66
C LYS A 2 -6.72 4.02 2.15
N LEU A 3 -7.70 3.91 1.24
CA LEU A 3 -9.07 3.54 1.61
C LEU A 3 -9.20 2.13 2.20
N ILE A 4 -8.36 1.17 1.76
CA ILE A 4 -8.30 -0.19 2.34
C ILE A 4 -7.71 -0.11 3.77
N LEU A 5 -6.71 0.75 3.98
CA LEU A 5 -6.16 1.01 5.32
C LEU A 5 -7.18 1.72 6.23
N ASP A 6 -8.01 2.61 5.69
CA ASP A 6 -9.12 3.25 6.40
C ASP A 6 -10.18 2.22 6.85
N LEU A 7 -10.29 1.09 6.13
CA LEU A 7 -11.11 -0.07 6.47
C LEU A 7 -10.35 -1.13 7.30
N ASN A 8 -9.21 -0.77 7.91
CA ASN A 8 -8.36 -1.68 8.71
C ASN A 8 -7.92 -2.95 7.97
N LEU A 9 -7.74 -2.86 6.65
CA LEU A 9 -7.42 -3.99 5.77
C LEU A 9 -8.48 -5.10 5.77
N ARG A 10 -9.72 -4.81 6.15
CA ARG A 10 -10.80 -5.82 6.22
C ARG A 10 -11.79 -5.75 5.06
N GLY A 11 -11.51 -4.90 4.07
CA GLY A 11 -12.39 -4.78 2.92
C GLY A 11 -11.88 -3.81 1.86
N PHE A 12 -12.53 -3.87 0.72
CA PHE A 12 -12.38 -2.93 -0.39
C PHE A 12 -13.44 -1.82 -0.26
N PRO A 13 -13.08 -0.55 -0.58
CA PRO A 13 -14.05 0.54 -0.57
C PRO A 13 -15.10 0.33 -1.68
N PRO A 14 -16.29 0.95 -1.54
CA PRO A 14 -17.27 1.00 -2.61
C PRO A 14 -16.66 1.51 -3.92
N ARG A 15 -17.09 0.94 -5.05
CA ARG A 15 -16.65 1.38 -6.38
C ARG A 15 -17.27 2.75 -6.69
N LEU A 16 -16.59 3.53 -7.53
CA LEU A 16 -17.18 4.75 -8.09
C LEU A 16 -18.38 4.38 -9.00
N PRO A 17 -19.39 5.25 -9.15
CA PRO A 17 -20.54 4.96 -10.02
C PRO A 17 -20.18 4.54 -11.45
N GLU A 18 -19.09 5.09 -11.99
CA GLU A 18 -18.54 4.77 -13.30
C GLU A 18 -17.76 3.44 -13.36
N GLN A 19 -17.59 2.76 -12.22
CA GLN A 19 -16.87 1.50 -12.07
C GLN A 19 -17.83 0.37 -11.65
N PRO A 20 -18.65 -0.16 -12.57
CA PRO A 20 -19.73 -1.11 -12.24
C PRO A 20 -19.24 -2.49 -11.79
N ILE A 21 -17.94 -2.79 -11.96
CA ILE A 21 -17.36 -4.11 -11.70
C ILE A 21 -16.05 -3.96 -10.92
N PHE A 22 -15.81 -4.92 -10.04
CA PHE A 22 -14.56 -5.18 -9.34
C PHE A 22 -13.90 -6.44 -9.88
N TYR A 23 -12.60 -6.37 -10.13
CA TYR A 23 -11.84 -7.36 -10.90
C TYR A 23 -10.73 -7.99 -10.06
N PRO A 24 -11.03 -8.86 -9.07
CA PRO A 24 -9.97 -9.59 -8.39
C PRO A 24 -9.35 -10.60 -9.36
N VAL A 25 -8.03 -10.50 -9.52
CA VAL A 25 -7.25 -11.47 -10.31
C VAL A 25 -6.91 -12.70 -9.48
N LEU A 26 -6.78 -13.85 -10.14
CA LEU A 26 -6.64 -15.15 -9.47
C LEU A 26 -5.20 -15.64 -9.33
N ASN A 27 -4.22 -14.82 -9.71
CA ASN A 27 -2.79 -15.13 -9.50
C ASN A 27 -1.94 -13.88 -9.37
N GLN A 28 -0.87 -14.00 -8.58
CA GLN A 28 0.03 -12.88 -8.30
C GLN A 28 0.84 -12.44 -9.52
N THR A 29 1.25 -13.34 -10.42
CA THR A 29 2.01 -12.96 -11.63
C THR A 29 1.23 -11.94 -12.47
N TYR A 30 -0.06 -12.17 -12.68
CA TYR A 30 -0.90 -11.22 -13.41
C TYR A 30 -1.11 -9.92 -12.61
N ALA A 31 -1.33 -10.02 -11.29
CA ALA A 31 -1.47 -8.85 -10.41
C ALA A 31 -0.21 -7.95 -10.45
N ASP A 32 0.97 -8.56 -10.40
CA ASP A 32 2.27 -7.87 -10.52
C ASP A 32 2.40 -7.20 -11.89
N GLN A 33 1.99 -7.88 -12.97
CA GLN A 33 2.01 -7.29 -14.31
C GLN A 33 1.11 -6.06 -14.40
N ILE A 34 -0.13 -6.12 -13.90
CA ILE A 34 -1.04 -4.96 -13.84
C ILE A 34 -0.39 -3.81 -13.07
N ALA A 35 0.10 -4.11 -11.87
CA ALA A 35 0.66 -3.13 -10.97
C ALA A 35 1.89 -2.45 -11.58
N LEU A 36 2.81 -3.22 -12.16
CA LEU A 36 4.04 -2.72 -12.76
C LEU A 36 3.82 -2.05 -14.11
N GLU A 37 3.13 -2.71 -15.05
CA GLU A 37 3.09 -2.27 -16.44
C GLU A 37 2.05 -1.20 -16.72
N TRP A 38 0.97 -1.14 -15.91
CA TRP A 38 -0.14 -0.20 -16.08
C TRP A 38 -0.22 0.81 -14.94
N ASN A 39 -0.35 0.37 -13.68
CA ASN A 39 -0.62 1.31 -12.58
C ASN A 39 0.54 2.28 -12.30
N THR A 40 1.80 1.87 -12.51
CA THR A 40 2.95 2.80 -12.36
C THR A 40 2.95 3.94 -13.40
N LYS A 41 2.30 3.76 -14.54
CA LYS A 41 2.23 4.73 -15.65
C LYS A 41 0.94 5.55 -15.64
N ASP A 42 -0.03 5.12 -14.84
CA ASP A 42 -1.32 5.79 -14.71
C ASP A 42 -1.29 6.86 -13.60
N LYS A 43 -1.65 8.09 -13.97
CA LYS A 43 -1.71 9.21 -13.03
C LYS A 43 -2.88 9.08 -12.05
N PHE A 44 -3.98 8.44 -12.43
CA PHE A 44 -5.12 8.23 -11.52
C PHE A 44 -4.78 7.24 -10.40
N SER A 45 -3.88 6.29 -10.69
CA SER A 45 -3.28 5.37 -9.72
C SER A 45 -2.17 6.03 -8.88
N GLY A 46 -1.85 7.32 -9.12
CA GLY A 46 -0.77 8.03 -8.43
C GLY A 46 0.62 7.53 -8.81
N ASN A 47 0.76 6.91 -10.00
CA ASN A 47 2.00 6.30 -10.47
C ASN A 47 2.55 5.22 -9.52
N VAL A 48 1.67 4.45 -8.87
CA VAL A 48 2.04 3.36 -7.97
C VAL A 48 1.09 2.17 -8.14
N GLY A 49 1.64 0.97 -8.17
CA GLY A 49 0.88 -0.28 -8.21
C GLY A 49 1.06 -1.05 -6.91
N PHE A 50 0.00 -1.17 -6.12
CA PHE A 50 -0.04 -2.03 -4.93
C PHE A 50 -0.67 -3.38 -5.30
N VAL A 51 -0.01 -4.47 -4.91
CA VAL A 51 -0.51 -5.83 -5.10
C VAL A 51 -0.97 -6.36 -3.76
N THR A 52 -2.26 -6.62 -3.64
CA THR A 52 -2.86 -7.11 -2.41
C THR A 52 -3.42 -8.51 -2.56
N GLU A 53 -3.20 -9.34 -1.54
CA GLU A 53 -3.74 -10.69 -1.42
C GLU A 53 -4.83 -10.72 -0.34
N PHE A 54 -5.89 -11.48 -0.55
CA PHE A 54 -6.91 -11.71 0.46
C PHE A 54 -7.53 -13.10 0.27
N ILE A 55 -8.07 -13.65 1.36
CA ILE A 55 -8.78 -14.93 1.38
C ILE A 55 -10.27 -14.63 1.40
N VAL A 56 -11.06 -15.34 0.60
CA VAL A 56 -12.51 -15.19 0.51
C VAL A 56 -13.19 -16.55 0.53
N ALA A 57 -14.36 -16.64 1.14
CA ALA A 57 -15.13 -17.88 1.23
C ALA A 57 -15.51 -18.42 -0.17
N SER A 58 -15.20 -19.70 -0.44
CA SER A 58 -15.56 -20.36 -1.71
C SER A 58 -17.04 -20.24 -2.07
N PRO A 59 -18.01 -20.43 -1.14
CA PRO A 59 -19.43 -20.30 -1.48
C PRO A 59 -19.83 -18.93 -2.05
N PHE A 60 -19.13 -17.86 -1.68
CA PHE A 60 -19.34 -16.54 -2.26
C PHE A 60 -18.73 -16.45 -3.67
N ILE A 61 -17.47 -16.89 -3.81
CA ILE A 61 -16.71 -16.71 -5.05
C ILE A 61 -17.16 -17.64 -6.18
N ASP A 62 -17.68 -18.83 -5.85
CA ASP A 62 -18.16 -19.84 -6.81
C ASP A 62 -19.41 -19.37 -7.59
N ARG A 63 -20.02 -18.25 -7.21
CA ARG A 63 -21.13 -17.62 -7.92
C ARG A 63 -20.68 -16.87 -9.19
N TYR A 64 -19.39 -16.56 -9.29
CA TYR A 64 -18.83 -15.76 -10.39
C TYR A 64 -18.01 -16.64 -11.33
N GLU A 65 -18.19 -16.45 -12.63
CA GLU A 65 -17.43 -17.18 -13.64
C GLU A 65 -16.00 -16.62 -13.76
N VAL A 66 -15.01 -17.51 -13.82
CA VAL A 66 -13.62 -17.13 -14.11
C VAL A 66 -13.51 -16.68 -15.57
N GLN A 67 -13.11 -15.43 -15.74
CA GLN A 67 -12.84 -14.82 -17.05
C GLN A 67 -11.36 -14.93 -17.38
N ILE A 68 -11.05 -15.29 -18.63
CA ILE A 68 -9.68 -15.32 -19.16
C ILE A 68 -9.51 -14.12 -20.09
N VAL A 69 -8.72 -13.12 -19.69
CA VAL A 69 -8.58 -11.85 -20.43
C VAL A 69 -7.21 -11.71 -21.08
N GLY A 70 -7.16 -11.85 -22.40
CA GLY A 70 -5.91 -11.79 -23.16
C GLY A 70 -5.11 -13.09 -23.07
N SER A 71 -4.17 -13.19 -22.12
CA SER A 71 -3.32 -14.39 -21.97
C SER A 71 -4.02 -15.49 -21.18
N ARG A 72 -3.61 -16.75 -21.37
CA ARG A 72 -4.18 -17.92 -20.67
C ARG A 72 -4.08 -17.86 -19.14
N ASN A 73 -3.12 -17.11 -18.61
CA ASN A 73 -2.92 -16.97 -17.18
C ASN A 73 -3.56 -15.68 -16.61
N HIS A 74 -4.23 -14.88 -17.45
CA HIS A 74 -4.89 -13.66 -17.00
C HIS A 74 -6.31 -14.00 -16.58
N ASN A 75 -6.40 -14.61 -15.40
CA ASN A 75 -7.66 -15.05 -14.83
C ASN A 75 -8.17 -13.99 -13.84
N GLU A 76 -9.40 -13.56 -14.02
CA GLU A 76 -10.08 -12.61 -13.14
C GLU A 76 -11.54 -12.99 -12.94
N LEU A 77 -12.15 -12.44 -11.90
CA LEU A 77 -13.59 -12.52 -11.68
C LEU A 77 -14.21 -11.16 -11.95
N TRP A 78 -15.46 -11.15 -12.38
CA TRP A 78 -16.23 -9.91 -12.57
C TRP A 78 -17.30 -9.83 -11.50
N ILE A 79 -16.98 -9.18 -10.38
CA ILE A 79 -17.90 -9.00 -9.25
C ILE A 79 -18.61 -7.66 -9.41
N PRO A 80 -19.95 -7.60 -9.48
CA PRO A 80 -20.69 -6.34 -9.54
C PRO A 80 -20.36 -5.42 -8.35
N ALA A 81 -20.38 -4.11 -8.59
CA ALA A 81 -20.06 -3.12 -7.56
C ALA A 81 -21.01 -3.20 -6.35
N GLU A 82 -22.26 -3.58 -6.56
CA GLU A 82 -23.27 -3.81 -5.52
C GLU A 82 -22.93 -4.98 -4.58
N ASP A 83 -22.11 -5.93 -5.02
CA ASP A 83 -21.74 -7.12 -4.24
C ASP A 83 -20.49 -6.88 -3.36
N ILE A 84 -19.88 -5.68 -3.40
CA ILE A 84 -18.67 -5.37 -2.62
C ILE A 84 -18.88 -5.51 -1.11
N ASP A 85 -20.04 -5.12 -0.59
CA ASP A 85 -20.34 -5.28 0.84
C ASP A 85 -20.46 -6.77 1.22
N GLU A 86 -21.05 -7.59 0.36
CA GLU A 86 -21.11 -9.04 0.59
C GLU A 86 -19.73 -9.69 0.45
N LEU A 87 -18.92 -9.27 -0.54
CA LEU A 87 -17.52 -9.69 -0.67
C LEU A 87 -16.76 -9.42 0.62
N ASN A 88 -16.83 -8.18 1.14
CA ASN A 88 -16.13 -7.77 2.36
C ASN A 88 -16.53 -8.61 3.56
N ASN A 89 -17.82 -8.97 3.68
CA ASN A 89 -18.31 -9.86 4.74
C ASN A 89 -17.82 -11.31 4.60
N ASN A 90 -17.38 -11.72 3.41
CA ASN A 90 -16.83 -13.04 3.11
C ASN A 90 -15.29 -13.08 3.07
N ILE A 91 -14.61 -11.95 3.30
CA ILE A 91 -13.14 -11.93 3.45
C ILE A 91 -12.77 -12.58 4.79
N ASP A 92 -11.87 -13.56 4.73
CA ASP A 92 -11.28 -14.19 5.91
C ASP A 92 -9.93 -13.52 6.24
N GLY A 93 -9.82 -13.01 7.46
CA GLY A 93 -8.64 -12.29 7.93
C GLY A 93 -8.53 -10.86 7.38
N GLN A 94 -7.33 -10.50 6.91
CA GLN A 94 -7.01 -9.17 6.39
C GLN A 94 -6.42 -9.27 4.98
N ILE A 95 -6.66 -8.22 4.22
CA ILE A 95 -6.01 -7.94 2.95
C ILE A 95 -4.53 -7.62 3.22
N LYS A 96 -3.63 -8.42 2.66
CA LYS A 96 -2.18 -8.29 2.82
C LYS A 96 -1.58 -7.55 1.63
N LEU A 97 -0.61 -6.66 1.88
CA LEU A 97 0.23 -6.11 0.82
C LEU A 97 1.36 -7.11 0.53
N VAL A 98 1.39 -7.67 -0.67
CA VAL A 98 2.37 -8.71 -1.06
C VAL A 98 3.39 -8.21 -2.09
N ASN A 99 3.11 -7.09 -2.75
CA ASN A 99 4.08 -6.42 -3.61
C ASN A 99 3.71 -4.95 -3.82
N VAL A 100 4.69 -4.12 -4.17
CA VAL A 100 4.45 -2.74 -4.61
C VAL A 100 5.50 -2.29 -5.62
N PHE A 101 5.01 -1.59 -6.64
CA PHE A 101 5.80 -1.00 -7.71
C PHE A 101 5.58 0.51 -7.72
N TYR A 102 6.68 1.26 -7.65
CA TYR A 102 6.65 2.72 -7.70
C TYR A 102 7.10 3.17 -9.09
N GLY A 103 6.26 3.95 -9.77
CA GLY A 103 6.59 4.55 -11.06
C GLY A 103 7.59 5.68 -10.93
N TYR A 104 8.18 6.08 -12.06
CA TYR A 104 9.15 7.16 -12.12
C TYR A 104 8.60 8.49 -11.59
N ASP A 105 7.33 8.78 -11.89
CA ASP A 105 6.63 9.99 -11.45
C ASP A 105 5.93 9.84 -10.09
N TYR A 106 6.24 8.79 -9.31
CA TYR A 106 5.64 8.60 -7.99
C TYR A 106 5.89 9.80 -7.08
N LYS A 107 4.82 10.45 -6.63
CA LYS A 107 4.87 11.62 -5.71
C LYS A 107 4.40 11.32 -4.30
N GLY A 108 3.98 10.08 -4.02
CA GLY A 108 3.39 9.71 -2.74
C GLY A 108 2.06 10.40 -2.44
N LEU A 109 1.40 9.92 -1.39
CA LEU A 109 0.28 10.63 -0.80
C LEU A 109 0.80 11.56 0.30
N THR A 110 0.22 12.75 0.39
CA THR A 110 0.52 13.74 1.43
C THR A 110 -0.63 13.83 2.42
N PRO A 111 -0.38 13.75 3.73
CA PRO A 111 -1.36 14.22 4.71
C PRO A 111 -1.54 15.73 4.57
N VAL A 112 -2.75 16.21 4.87
CA VAL A 112 -3.12 17.64 4.86
C VAL A 112 -3.06 18.19 6.29
N LEU A 113 -2.74 19.48 6.44
CA LEU A 113 -2.64 20.16 7.73
C LEU A 113 -1.60 19.55 8.70
N THR A 114 -0.51 19.01 8.16
CA THR A 114 0.60 18.45 8.96
C THR A 114 1.94 18.92 8.42
N ILE A 115 3.03 18.61 9.13
CA ILE A 115 4.40 18.92 8.69
C ILE A 115 4.80 18.21 7.39
N PHE A 116 4.05 17.18 6.98
CA PHE A 116 4.27 16.41 5.75
C PHE A 116 3.39 16.90 4.58
N GLU A 117 2.64 17.99 4.75
CA GLU A 117 1.81 18.58 3.70
C GLU A 117 2.67 19.03 2.51
N ASP A 118 2.21 18.70 1.30
CA ASP A 118 2.90 18.94 0.03
C ASP A 118 4.33 18.38 -0.08
N LYS A 119 4.70 17.43 0.79
CA LYS A 119 6.02 16.78 0.76
C LYS A 119 5.96 15.46 0.00
N ASN A 120 6.81 15.32 -1.01
CA ASN A 120 6.98 14.01 -1.66
C ASN A 120 7.67 13.02 -0.69
N PRO A 121 7.62 11.69 -0.94
CA PRO A 121 8.20 10.69 -0.05
C PRO A 121 9.65 10.93 0.35
N ILE A 122 10.48 11.51 -0.52
CA ILE A 122 11.88 11.81 -0.19
C ILE A 122 11.94 12.92 0.87
N GLU A 123 11.24 14.02 0.63
CA GLU A 123 11.14 15.15 1.59
C GLU A 123 10.52 14.69 2.92
N GLN A 124 9.50 13.83 2.88
CA GLN A 124 8.92 13.23 4.09
C GLN A 124 9.98 12.46 4.89
N PHE A 125 10.85 11.68 4.24
CA PHE A 125 11.89 10.92 4.93
C PHE A 125 12.94 11.82 5.58
N VAL A 126 13.29 12.93 4.94
CA VAL A 126 14.19 13.93 5.55
C VAL A 126 13.58 14.48 6.83
N ILE A 127 12.28 14.81 6.81
CA ILE A 127 11.55 15.27 8.00
C ILE A 127 11.51 14.19 9.08
N TRP A 128 11.26 12.92 8.73
CA TRP A 128 11.31 11.82 9.69
C TRP A 128 12.66 11.74 10.41
N LYS A 129 13.75 11.89 9.66
CA LYS A 129 15.11 11.91 10.22
C LYS A 129 15.29 13.10 11.16
N GLU A 130 14.86 14.30 10.78
CA GLU A 130 14.95 15.51 11.61
C GLU A 130 14.18 15.36 12.93
N ILE A 131 13.00 14.75 12.90
CA ILE A 131 12.20 14.50 14.11
C ILE A 131 12.92 13.51 15.02
N LEU A 132 13.49 12.43 14.47
CA LEU A 132 14.22 11.43 15.26
C LEU A 132 15.45 12.04 15.95
N ASP A 133 16.23 12.85 15.22
CA ASP A 133 17.39 13.57 15.76
C ASP A 133 17.00 14.53 16.89
N TYR A 134 15.81 15.13 16.78
CA TYR A 134 15.32 16.10 17.76
C TYR A 134 14.78 15.41 19.03
N ASN A 135 13.85 14.46 18.87
CA ASN A 135 13.16 13.82 19.99
C ASN A 135 12.45 12.52 19.55
N SER A 136 12.85 11.38 20.13
CA SER A 136 12.22 10.08 19.87
C SER A 136 10.74 10.01 20.28
N MET A 137 10.31 10.76 21.30
CA MET A 137 8.90 10.77 21.70
C MET A 137 8.01 11.42 20.64
N ASP A 138 8.47 12.54 20.06
CA ASP A 138 7.75 13.20 18.97
C ASP A 138 7.72 12.30 17.74
N PHE A 139 8.84 11.63 17.43
CA PHE A 139 8.90 10.63 16.36
C PHE A 139 7.84 9.53 16.51
N TYR A 140 7.66 8.99 17.71
CA TYR A 140 6.64 7.98 17.99
C TYR A 140 5.21 8.51 17.89
N CYS A 141 4.95 9.74 18.35
CA CYS A 141 3.65 10.40 18.19
C CYS A 141 3.30 10.56 16.69
N GLU A 142 4.26 10.98 15.89
CA GLU A 142 4.11 11.15 14.45
C GLU A 142 3.88 9.81 13.75
N ILE A 143 4.60 8.73 14.13
CA ILE A 143 4.34 7.39 13.57
C ILE A 143 2.90 6.99 13.84
N LYS A 144 2.39 7.21 15.06
CA LYS A 144 1.03 6.85 15.43
C LYS A 144 -0.02 7.57 14.57
N GLU A 145 0.19 8.84 14.29
CA GLU A 145 -0.74 9.65 13.48
C GLU A 145 -0.63 9.35 11.97
N HIS A 146 0.58 9.05 11.50
CA HIS A 146 0.88 8.94 10.07
C HIS A 146 1.21 7.53 9.57
N TRP A 147 0.87 6.51 10.36
CA TRP A 147 1.15 5.10 10.08
C TRP A 147 0.75 4.63 8.68
N LYS A 148 -0.35 5.15 8.11
CA LYS A 148 -0.79 4.79 6.75
C LYS A 148 0.21 5.21 5.67
N TYR A 149 0.82 6.38 5.82
CA TYR A 149 1.81 6.89 4.88
C TYR A 149 3.12 6.12 5.01
N ILE A 150 3.51 5.78 6.24
CA ILE A 150 4.63 4.86 6.49
C ILE A 150 4.36 3.51 5.82
N PHE A 151 3.17 2.91 6.00
CA PHE A 151 2.80 1.63 5.37
C PHE A 151 3.03 1.66 3.85
N MET A 152 2.63 2.74 3.19
CA MET A 152 2.69 2.87 1.73
C MET A 152 4.10 3.22 1.23
N ASN A 153 4.93 3.88 2.03
CA ASN A 153 6.24 4.40 1.63
C ASN A 153 7.44 3.63 2.20
N TYR A 154 7.26 2.76 3.18
CA TYR A 154 8.37 2.09 3.87
C TYR A 154 9.29 1.33 2.89
N SER A 155 8.70 0.53 2.00
CA SER A 155 9.49 -0.19 0.98
C SER A 155 10.10 0.73 -0.09
N TYR A 156 9.51 1.92 -0.32
CA TYR A 156 10.09 2.93 -1.19
C TYR A 156 11.37 3.49 -0.57
N TRP A 157 11.30 3.94 0.69
CA TRP A 157 12.44 4.50 1.41
C TRP A 157 13.60 3.51 1.55
N LYS A 158 13.32 2.21 1.69
CA LYS A 158 14.37 1.18 1.65
C LYS A 158 15.16 1.13 0.35
N LYS A 159 14.52 1.41 -0.79
CA LYS A 159 15.11 1.31 -2.14
C LYS A 159 15.84 2.58 -2.58
N ILE A 160 15.55 3.72 -1.96
CA ILE A 160 16.09 5.02 -2.35
C ILE A 160 17.34 5.35 -1.53
N ASP A 161 18.29 6.00 -2.20
CA ASP A 161 19.47 6.61 -1.58
C ASP A 161 19.14 8.08 -1.23
N PHE A 162 19.60 8.51 -0.05
CA PHE A 162 19.38 9.85 0.49
C PHE A 162 20.68 10.65 0.67
N ILE A 163 21.79 10.21 0.06
CA ILE A 163 23.10 10.84 0.20
C ILE A 163 23.10 12.31 -0.27
N ASP A 164 22.35 12.63 -1.33
CA ASP A 164 22.18 13.99 -1.83
C ASP A 164 21.43 14.91 -0.84
N TYR A 165 20.77 14.32 0.16
CA TYR A 165 20.09 15.00 1.27
C TYR A 165 20.91 14.95 2.58
N GLY A 166 22.17 14.48 2.52
CA GLY A 166 23.05 14.39 3.67
C GLY A 166 22.71 13.27 4.65
N ILE A 167 21.90 12.29 4.25
CA ILE A 167 21.52 11.14 5.07
C ILE A 167 22.34 9.93 4.60
N THR A 168 23.21 9.42 5.47
CA THR A 168 24.00 8.23 5.17
C THR A 168 23.14 6.96 5.25
N GLU A 169 23.62 5.85 4.69
CA GLU A 169 22.95 4.54 4.83
C GLU A 169 22.76 4.12 6.29
N GLU A 170 23.69 4.49 7.18
CA GLU A 170 23.59 4.23 8.63
C GLU A 170 22.44 5.02 9.26
N MET A 171 22.31 6.32 8.94
CA MET A 171 21.20 7.16 9.41
C MET A 171 19.85 6.69 8.84
N LYS A 172 19.83 6.31 7.54
CA LYS A 172 18.63 5.73 6.91
C LYS A 172 18.21 4.45 7.62
N PHE A 173 19.18 3.58 7.91
CA PHE A 173 18.94 2.33 8.61
C PHE A 173 18.37 2.57 10.02
N GLU A 174 18.91 3.53 10.76
CA GLU A 174 18.41 3.92 12.08
C GLU A 174 16.93 4.34 12.02
N VAL A 175 16.58 5.30 11.16
CA VAL A 175 15.19 5.77 11.00
C VAL A 175 14.24 4.63 10.67
N LEU A 176 14.58 3.79 9.69
CA LEU A 176 13.75 2.67 9.26
C LEU A 176 13.62 1.60 10.35
N LEU A 177 14.71 1.30 11.07
CA LEU A 177 14.69 0.34 12.17
C LEU A 177 13.81 0.85 13.31
N THR A 178 13.95 2.12 13.72
CA THR A 178 13.10 2.71 14.77
C THR A 178 11.63 2.71 14.39
N MET A 179 11.29 3.04 13.12
CA MET A 179 9.91 2.90 12.62
C MET A 179 9.40 1.47 12.74
N LYS A 180 10.21 0.49 12.32
CA LYS A 180 9.85 -0.92 12.31
C LYS A 180 9.65 -1.49 13.72
N GLU A 181 10.52 -1.14 14.65
CA GLU A 181 10.41 -1.56 16.06
C GLU A 181 9.16 -1.00 16.70
N TYR A 182 8.92 0.31 16.55
CA TYR A 182 7.67 0.92 17.02
C TYR A 182 6.45 0.25 16.39
N TRP A 183 6.52 -0.02 15.08
CA TRP A 183 5.43 -0.63 14.34
C TRP A 183 5.03 -2.00 14.88
N LYS A 184 6.02 -2.86 15.14
CA LYS A 184 5.81 -4.22 15.65
C LYS A 184 5.00 -4.24 16.95
N ASP A 185 5.23 -3.25 17.82
CA ASP A 185 4.58 -3.18 19.12
C ASP A 185 3.20 -2.51 19.07
N HIS A 186 2.94 -1.64 18.09
CA HIS A 186 1.74 -0.77 18.07
C HIS A 186 0.75 -1.08 16.94
N PHE A 187 1.17 -1.77 15.89
CA PHE A 187 0.30 -2.18 14.77
C PHE A 187 0.38 -3.69 14.50
N PRO A 188 0.16 -4.56 15.51
CA PRO A 188 0.38 -6.00 15.40
C PRO A 188 -0.53 -6.70 14.38
N GLN A 189 -1.58 -6.02 13.93
CA GLN A 189 -2.52 -6.50 12.92
C GLN A 189 -2.03 -6.21 11.50
N THR A 190 -0.85 -5.61 11.31
CA THR A 190 -0.35 -5.25 9.98
C THR A 190 1.16 -5.44 9.95
N GLU A 191 1.68 -6.05 8.88
CA GLU A 191 3.13 -6.14 8.66
C GLU A 191 3.58 -5.04 7.71
N LEU A 192 4.69 -4.37 8.02
CA LEU A 192 5.31 -3.44 7.08
C LEU A 192 5.89 -4.24 5.91
N PHE A 193 5.37 -3.99 4.71
CA PHE A 193 5.95 -4.57 3.51
C PHE A 193 7.34 -3.98 3.28
N GLU A 194 8.35 -4.84 3.25
CA GLU A 194 9.76 -4.46 3.22
C GLU A 194 10.37 -4.46 1.81
N GLY A 195 9.57 -4.78 0.80
CA GLY A 195 10.05 -5.10 -0.55
C GLY A 195 10.29 -6.61 -0.72
N ASN A 196 10.10 -7.09 -1.94
CA ASN A 196 10.58 -8.42 -2.32
C ASN A 196 12.11 -8.37 -2.48
N THR A 197 12.80 -9.34 -1.87
CA THR A 197 14.26 -9.55 -1.99
C THR A 197 14.66 -9.97 -3.39
#